data_AF-A0A847UC58-F1
#
_entry.id   AF-A0A847UC58-F1
#
_cell.length_a   1.000
_cell.length_b   1.000
_cell.length_c   1.000
_cell.angle_alpha   90.00
_cell.angle_beta   90.00
_cell.angle_gamma   90.00
#
_symmetry.space_group_name_H-M   'P 1'
#
loop_
_entity.id
_entity.type
_entity.pdbx_description
1 polymer ?
#
loop_
_entity_poly.entity_id
_entity_poly.type
_entity_poly.pdbx_seq_one_letter_code
_entity_poly.pdbx_strand_id
1 'polypeptide(L)' 'MDEAYLDLEAVELELDEELLDAIDEKAFAEHRDNREAAIRDLLDEWLKERDGE' A
#
# COMPACT_ATOMS: atom_id res chain seq x y z
N MET A 1 -7.09 8.65 19.68
CA MET A 1 -6.12 7.74 19.04
C MET A 1 -6.86 6.44 18.89
N ASP A 2 -7.30 6.11 17.68
CA ASP A 2 -8.04 4.89 17.40
C ASP A 2 -7.15 3.67 17.66
N GLU A 3 -7.53 2.86 18.64
CA GLU A 3 -6.81 1.66 19.08
C GLU A 3 -6.74 0.58 17.97
N ALA A 4 -7.52 0.71 16.90
CA ALA A 4 -7.49 -0.17 15.73
C ALA A 4 -6.14 -0.15 14.96
N TYR A 5 -5.34 0.91 15.10
CA TYR A 5 -4.01 1.00 14.49
C TYR A 5 -2.91 0.27 15.31
N LEU A 6 -3.22 -0.25 16.49
CA LEU A 6 -2.22 -0.83 17.41
C LEU A 6 -1.90 -2.31 17.14
N ASP A 7 -2.70 -3.00 16.31
CA ASP A 7 -2.50 -4.43 15.98
C ASP A 7 -2.02 -4.61 14.53
N LEU A 8 -1.20 -3.67 14.05
CA LEU A 8 -0.58 -3.76 12.73
C LEU A 8 0.70 -4.59 12.82
N GLU A 9 0.72 -5.73 12.12
CA GLU A 9 1.93 -6.51 11.91
C GLU A 9 2.78 -5.88 10.80
N ALA A 10 4.05 -5.62 11.07
CA ALA A 10 5.00 -5.18 10.05
C ALA A 10 5.56 -6.40 9.32
N VAL A 11 5.43 -6.41 8.00
CA VAL A 11 5.91 -7.50 7.13
C VAL A 11 6.95 -6.93 6.17
N GLU A 12 8.10 -7.60 6.08
CA GLU A 12 9.12 -7.32 5.06
C GLU A 12 8.86 -8.20 3.84
N LEU A 13 8.86 -7.59 2.65
CA LEU A 13 8.59 -8.25 1.37
C LEU A 13 9.70 -7.84 0.39
N GLU A 14 10.28 -8.83 -0.30
CA GLU A 14 11.13 -8.56 -1.46
C GLU A 14 10.25 -8.46 -2.71
N LEU A 15 10.37 -7.33 -3.40
CA LEU A 15 9.74 -7.06 -4.68
C LEU A 15 10.82 -6.87 -5.73
N ASP A 16 10.49 -7.19 -6.98
CA ASP A 16 11.36 -6.87 -8.11
C ASP A 16 11.39 -5.36 -8.40
N GLU A 17 12.42 -4.94 -9.15
CA GLU A 17 12.66 -3.53 -9.48
C GLU A 17 11.52 -2.90 -10.28
N GLU A 18 10.88 -3.66 -11.18
CA GLU A 18 9.75 -3.18 -11.98
C GLU A 18 8.54 -2.85 -11.10
N LEU A 19 8.21 -3.72 -10.13
CA LEU A 19 7.16 -3.46 -9.16
C LEU A 19 7.52 -2.31 -8.22
N LEU A 20 8.78 -2.19 -7.81
CA LEU A 20 9.22 -1.09 -6.98
C LEU A 20 9.04 0.25 -7.71
N ASP A 21 9.46 0.36 -8.96
CA ASP A 21 9.30 1.56 -9.78
C ASP A 21 7.83 1.93 -9.96
N ALA A 22 6.95 0.96 -10.21
CA ALA A 22 5.52 1.20 -10.34
C ALA A 22 4.88 1.75 -9.05
N ILE A 23 5.31 1.23 -7.88
CA ILE A 23 4.85 1.74 -6.59
C ILE A 23 5.36 3.17 -6.36
N ASP A 24 6.62 3.46 -6.70
CA ASP A 24 7.20 4.79 -6.54
C ASP A 24 6.53 5.81 -7.47
N GLU A 25 6.18 5.43 -8.70
CA GLU A 25 5.41 6.29 -9.61
C GLU A 25 4.02 6.62 -9.05
N LYS A 26 3.29 5.62 -8.53
CA LYS A 26 1.97 5.86 -7.89
C LYS A 26 2.11 6.72 -6.64
N ALA A 27 3.13 6.47 -5.81
CA ALA A 27 3.41 7.26 -4.63
C ALA A 27 3.65 8.74 -4.97
N PHE A 28 4.44 8.99 -6.02
CA PHE A 28 4.73 10.33 -6.51
C PHE A 28 3.47 11.01 -7.06
N ALA A 29 2.69 10.31 -7.89
CA ALA A 29 1.51 10.87 -8.55
C ALA A 29 0.37 11.21 -7.57
N GLU A 30 0.10 10.34 -6.60
CA GLU A 30 -1.15 10.37 -5.83
C GLU A 30 -0.94 10.59 -4.32
N HIS A 31 0.24 10.28 -3.79
CA HIS A 31 0.48 10.24 -2.34
C HIS A 31 1.62 11.13 -1.86
N ARG A 32 2.04 12.12 -2.68
CA ARG A 32 3.15 13.04 -2.36
C ARG A 32 4.44 12.31 -2.00
N ASP A 33 4.80 11.32 -2.81
CA ASP A 33 6.01 10.51 -2.67
C ASP A 33 6.00 9.61 -1.42
N ASN A 34 4.82 9.37 -0.84
CA ASN A 34 4.66 8.45 0.29
C ASN A 34 4.37 7.02 -0.18
N ARG A 35 5.41 6.20 -0.21
CA ARG A 35 5.33 4.79 -0.61
C ARG A 35 4.37 3.96 0.24
N GLU A 36 4.37 4.15 1.56
CA GLU A 36 3.47 3.41 2.45
C GLU A 36 2.00 3.72 2.15
N ALA A 37 1.69 4.98 1.84
CA ALA A 37 0.33 5.37 1.46
C ALA A 37 -0.10 4.73 0.13
N ALA A 38 0.80 4.70 -0.86
CA ALA A 38 0.54 4.02 -2.13
C ALA A 38 0.31 2.52 -1.97
N ILE A 39 1.14 1.85 -1.14
CA ILE A 39 0.99 0.42 -0.85
C ILE A 39 -0.34 0.14 -0.13
N ARG A 40 -0.71 0.97 0.86
CA ARG A 40 -1.98 0.83 1.57
C ARG A 40 -3.18 1.04 0.64
N ASP A 41 -3.10 2.01 -0.27
CA ASP A 41 -4.14 2.26 -1.28
C ASP A 41 -4.31 1.04 -2.21
N LEU A 42 -3.22 0.52 -2.76
CA LEU A 42 -3.24 -0.70 -3.59
C LEU A 42 -3.79 -1.92 -2.85
N LEU A 43 -3.42 -2.08 -1.58
CA LEU A 43 -3.92 -3.18 -0.75
C LEU A 43 -5.43 -3.03 -0.48
N ASP A 44 -5.89 -1.81 -0.22
CA ASP A 44 -7.30 -1.51 0.01
C ASP A 44 -8.15 -1.73 -1.27
N GLU A 45 -7.65 -1.31 -2.44
CA GLU A 45 -8.26 -1.60 -3.74
C GLU A 45 -8.39 -3.11 -3.96
N TRP A 46 -7.31 -3.86 -3.75
CA TRP A 46 -7.32 -5.31 -3.92
C TRP A 46 -8.28 -6.03 -2.95
N LEU A 47 -8.35 -5.58 -1.69
CA LEU A 47 -9.28 -6.14 -0.71
C LEU A 47 -10.73 -5.92 -1.13
N LYS A 48 -11.07 -4.71 -1.61
CA LYS A 48 -12.42 -4.40 -2.12
C LYS A 48 -12.79 -5.26 -3.32
N GLU A 49 -11.88 -5.42 -4.29
CA GLU A 49 -12.11 -6.31 -5.43
C GLU A 49 -12.34 -7.76 -5.02
N ARG A 50 -11.61 -8.22 -3.99
CA ARG A 50 -11.69 -9.60 -3.50
C ARG A 50 -12.97 -9.89 -2.71
N ASP A 51 -13.42 -8.93 -1.89
CA ASP A 51 -14.65 -9.05 -1.11
C ASP A 51 -15.93 -8.80 -1.94
N GLY A 52 -15.77 -8.38 -3.21
CA GLY A 52 -16.83 -8.44 -4.22
C GLY A 52 -17.92 -7.37 -4.07
N GLU A 53 -17.56 -6.17 -3.62
CA GLU A 53 -18.41 -4.97 -3.72
C GLU A 53 -18.29 -4.27 -5.07
#